data_AF-A0A916RVC0-F1
#
_entry.id   AF-A0A916RVC0-F1
#
_cell.length_a   1.000
_cell.length_b   1.000
_cell.length_c   1.000
_cell.angle_alpha   90.00
_cell.angle_beta   90.00
_cell.angle_gamma   90.00
#
_symmetry.space_group_name_H-M   'P 1'
#
loop_
_entity.id
_entity.type
_entity.pdbx_description
1 polymer ?
#
loop_
_entity_poly.entity_id
_entity_poly.type
_entity_poly.pdbx_seq_one_letter_code
_entity_poly.pdbx_strand_id
1 'polypeptide(L)'
;MSTRSIGTTKATEGGVSTGSSPLSGLKLLIALDVLLVEGSIGRAAERLGMSAPAMSRLLAQIREQFGDPIFIRTGRGMVPTPFAESLRARLRALAGEAEAILNLKPSANHVDSAGFSPPALVSPPQPAAAATQPLATRSHVLPEGMPSPEAISRRLDEMARSNNPSKRLAKHIVTTGAGAGRTRPLTMAEADDAMSIILQGEADPIQIGALLVALQYRGVTSAELAGFARALRRECGCYRIASGKVDLDWPAYISPRRGSPPWFLLSARLLARAGHRILLHGLGSNPQIDGAMRILGIRTAGAMTDAIHVLQNEGIAYLPLPGISQQLQALLGLYHFFQMRSPLNAVVHLLNPLGATASFLSAPGTAPAEILREAAKMAGFRNLTVLTTCRDVAQATPYRAMPLMRLENGELQEFIIPSLKKTPATRATGLTTLEYLEAVWRGTERDETVTTTIQSSTALALYTMGRYPNWVESYNAAEFLWKGRQKF
;
A
#
# COMPACT_ATOMS: atom_id res chain seq x y z
N MET A 1 11.94 6.73 87.01
CA MET A 1 12.07 6.15 85.65
C MET A 1 10.66 5.89 85.14
N SER A 2 10.33 6.50 84.01
CA SER A 2 8.96 6.82 83.57
C SER A 2 8.21 5.63 82.94
N THR A 3 6.89 5.78 82.94
CA THR A 3 5.78 4.82 82.83
C THR A 3 5.23 4.55 81.42
N ARG A 4 4.61 3.35 81.24
CA ARG A 4 3.38 3.00 80.44
C ARG A 4 3.47 3.15 78.89
N SER A 5 2.70 2.49 78.02
CA SER A 5 1.56 1.57 78.06
C SER A 5 1.40 0.94 76.65
N ILE A 6 0.73 -0.22 76.59
CA ILE A 6 0.17 -0.91 75.43
C ILE A 6 -0.88 -0.03 74.70
N GLY A 7 -1.01 -0.19 73.37
CA GLY A 7 -2.20 0.23 72.61
C GLY A 7 -2.11 0.15 71.06
N THR A 8 -2.78 -0.86 70.50
CA THR A 8 -3.67 -0.85 69.30
C THR A 8 -3.17 -0.45 67.89
N THR A 9 -3.21 -1.47 67.01
CA THR A 9 -3.76 -1.51 65.62
C THR A 9 -3.76 -0.25 64.74
N LYS A 10 -3.10 -0.33 63.58
CA LYS A 10 -3.66 0.17 62.32
C LYS A 10 -3.10 -0.61 61.13
N ALA A 11 -3.98 -1.28 60.40
CA ALA A 11 -3.72 -1.83 59.07
C ALA A 11 -3.28 -0.70 58.14
N THR A 12 -2.19 -0.91 57.40
CA THR A 12 -1.88 -0.09 56.23
C THR A 12 -2.56 -0.74 55.03
N GLU A 13 -3.74 -0.20 54.76
CA GLU A 13 -4.53 -0.42 53.56
C GLU A 13 -3.69 -0.16 52.30
N GLY A 14 -3.95 -0.96 51.27
CA GLY A 14 -3.37 -0.81 49.95
C GLY A 14 -3.62 0.59 49.40
N GLY A 15 -2.53 1.30 49.11
CA GLY A 15 -2.54 2.45 48.23
C GLY A 15 -2.73 1.98 46.80
N VAL A 16 -3.98 1.90 46.37
CA VAL A 16 -4.38 1.84 44.96
C VAL A 16 -3.67 2.97 44.22
N SER A 17 -2.79 2.64 43.28
CA SER A 17 -2.19 3.61 42.37
C SER A 17 -3.31 4.31 41.62
N THR A 18 -3.51 5.59 41.94
CA THR A 18 -4.54 6.45 41.39
C THR A 18 -4.49 6.41 39.86
N GLY A 19 -5.61 6.02 39.25
CA GLY A 19 -5.75 5.96 37.80
C GLY A 19 -5.47 7.32 37.17
N SER A 20 -4.51 7.36 36.25
CA SER A 20 -4.36 8.47 35.31
C SER A 20 -5.67 8.60 34.55
N SER A 21 -6.38 9.71 34.73
CA SER A 21 -7.60 9.99 33.97
C SER A 21 -7.23 9.96 32.47
N PRO A 22 -8.01 9.31 31.59
CA PRO A 22 -7.73 9.26 30.15
C PRO A 22 -7.60 10.66 29.52
N LEU A 23 -8.24 11.67 30.12
CA LEU A 23 -8.12 13.09 29.75
C LEU A 23 -6.72 13.66 30.06
N SER A 24 -6.06 13.17 31.11
CA SER A 24 -4.70 13.59 31.48
C SER A 24 -3.65 13.05 30.50
N GLY A 25 -3.81 11.82 30.02
CA GLY A 25 -2.94 11.24 28.99
C GLY A 25 -3.04 11.96 27.66
N LEU A 26 -4.25 12.34 27.23
CA LEU A 26 -4.44 13.07 25.98
C LEU A 26 -3.76 14.46 26.01
N LYS A 27 -3.83 15.15 27.15
CA LYS A 27 -3.15 16.45 27.33
C LYS A 27 -1.63 16.34 27.16
N LEU A 28 -1.02 15.26 27.65
CA LEU A 28 0.41 15.02 27.49
C LEU A 28 0.79 14.76 26.02
N LEU A 29 -0.04 14.03 25.27
CA LEU A 29 0.19 13.75 23.86
C LEU A 29 0.06 15.01 22.98
N ILE A 30 -0.94 15.87 23.26
CA ILE A 30 -1.11 17.15 22.56
C ILE A 30 0.07 18.08 22.85
N ALA A 31 0.51 18.16 24.11
CA ALA A 31 1.68 18.96 24.48
C ALA A 31 2.96 18.45 23.80
N LEU A 32 3.13 17.14 23.66
CA LEU A 32 4.26 16.53 22.96
C LEU A 32 4.28 16.86 21.46
N ASP A 33 3.13 16.80 20.78
CA ASP A 33 3.05 17.19 19.36
C ASP A 33 3.51 18.64 19.15
N VAL A 34 3.01 19.57 19.96
CA VAL A 34 3.37 20.98 19.87
C VAL A 34 4.85 21.21 20.20
N LEU A 35 5.41 20.52 21.20
CA LEU A 35 6.84 20.60 21.52
C LEU A 35 7.72 20.11 20.35
N LEU A 36 7.30 19.05 19.65
CA LEU A 36 8.02 18.51 18.49
C LEU A 36 7.95 19.43 17.27
N VAL A 37 6.87 20.19 17.11
CA VAL A 37 6.74 21.20 16.06
C VAL A 37 7.58 22.44 16.38
N GLU A 38 7.49 22.96 17.60
CA GLU A 38 8.10 24.24 17.97
C GLU A 38 9.58 24.14 18.35
N GLY A 39 10.05 22.98 18.82
CA GLY A 39 11.43 22.78 19.27
C GLY A 39 11.86 23.71 20.41
N SER A 40 10.90 24.34 21.10
CA SER A 40 11.12 25.33 22.15
C SER A 40 9.97 25.29 23.16
N ILE A 41 10.32 25.24 24.45
CA ILE A 41 9.34 25.24 25.55
C ILE A 41 8.55 26.55 25.56
N GLY A 42 9.21 27.69 25.31
CA GLY A 42 8.56 29.01 25.33
C GLY A 42 7.50 29.14 24.23
N ARG A 43 7.86 28.83 22.99
CA ARG A 43 6.94 28.89 21.84
C ARG A 43 5.82 27.86 21.94
N ALA A 44 6.14 26.65 22.42
CA ALA A 44 5.13 25.63 22.65
C ALA A 44 4.11 26.04 23.73
N ALA A 45 4.57 26.71 24.78
CA ALA A 45 3.70 27.22 25.85
C ALA A 45 2.76 28.32 25.32
N GLU A 46 3.30 29.27 24.57
CA GLU A 46 2.54 30.35 23.92
C GLU A 46 1.46 29.78 22.98
N ARG A 47 1.82 28.83 22.14
CA ARG A 47 0.91 28.19 21.18
C ARG A 47 -0.25 27.42 21.84
N LEU A 48 -0.03 26.86 23.03
CA LEU A 48 -1.06 26.17 23.80
C LEU A 48 -1.74 27.05 24.86
N GLY A 49 -1.51 28.36 24.84
CA GLY A 49 -2.13 29.32 25.77
C GLY A 49 -1.76 29.05 27.23
N MET A 50 -0.57 28.51 27.49
CA MET A 50 -0.10 28.17 28.84
C MET A 50 1.24 28.83 29.18
N SER A 51 1.63 28.81 30.46
CA SER A 51 2.91 29.36 30.90
C SER A 51 4.08 28.41 30.61
N ALA A 52 5.27 28.96 30.36
CA ALA A 52 6.48 28.15 30.15
C ALA A 52 6.81 27.18 31.31
N PRO A 53 6.59 27.54 32.60
CA PRO A 53 6.70 26.58 33.71
C PRO A 53 5.64 25.46 33.70
N ALA A 54 4.45 25.70 33.15
CA ALA A 54 3.45 24.65 32.97
C ALA A 54 3.86 23.69 31.84
N MET A 55 4.37 24.21 30.73
CA MET A 55 4.90 23.40 29.63
C MET A 55 6.11 22.56 30.05
N SER A 56 7.02 23.12 30.86
CA SER A 56 8.16 22.38 31.40
C SER A 56 7.73 21.23 32.32
N ARG A 57 6.65 21.40 33.08
CA ARG A 57 6.08 20.33 33.93
C ARG A 57 5.46 19.21 33.10
N LEU A 58 4.75 19.55 32.02
CA LEU A 58 4.21 18.55 31.08
C LEU A 58 5.34 17.77 30.41
N LEU A 59 6.42 18.42 29.97
CA LEU A 59 7.57 17.73 29.41
C LEU A 59 8.24 16.78 30.42
N ALA A 60 8.32 17.15 31.70
CA ALA A 60 8.83 16.26 32.74
C ALA A 60 7.96 15.01 32.92
N GLN A 61 6.63 15.17 32.92
CA GLN A 61 5.68 14.05 33.00
C GLN A 61 5.74 13.15 31.76
N ILE A 62 5.88 13.73 30.56
CA ILE A 62 6.08 12.96 29.32
C ILE A 62 7.35 12.11 29.42
N ARG A 63 8.46 12.68 29.91
CA ARG A 63 9.73 11.96 30.09
C ARG A 63 9.60 10.78 31.04
N GLU A 64 8.93 11.00 32.17
CA GLU A 64 8.67 9.96 33.16
C GLU A 64 7.79 8.84 32.60
N GLN A 65 6.72 9.20 31.88
CA GLN A 65 5.78 8.24 31.31
C GLN A 65 6.40 7.37 30.22
N PHE A 66 7.27 7.95 29.38
CA PHE A 66 7.90 7.22 28.28
C PHE A 66 9.28 6.65 28.62
N GLY A 67 9.87 7.02 29.75
CA GLY A 67 11.24 6.64 30.12
C GLY A 67 12.31 7.14 29.14
N ASP A 68 12.02 8.20 28.38
CA ASP A 68 12.91 8.78 27.37
C ASP A 68 13.11 10.28 27.64
N PRO A 69 14.31 10.86 27.42
CA PRO A 69 14.52 12.28 27.67
C PRO A 69 13.77 13.20 26.70
N ILE A 70 13.17 12.67 25.62
CA ILE A 70 12.38 13.30 24.56
C ILE A 70 13.14 14.35 23.75
N PHE A 71 13.86 15.26 24.42
CA PHE A 71 14.74 16.26 23.85
C PHE A 71 16.08 16.26 24.58
N ILE A 72 17.16 16.35 23.80
CA ILE A 72 18.54 16.56 24.25
C ILE A 72 18.96 18.02 24.00
N ARG A 73 19.78 18.57 24.90
CA ARG A 73 20.31 19.94 24.75
C ARG A 73 21.53 19.92 23.83
N THR A 74 21.53 20.79 22.83
CA THR A 74 22.67 21.03 21.93
C THR A 74 22.97 22.54 21.87
N GLY A 75 24.15 22.93 21.37
CA GLY A 75 24.50 24.35 21.19
C GLY A 75 23.56 25.14 20.26
N ARG A 76 22.64 24.46 19.56
CA ARG A 76 21.63 25.04 18.67
C ARG A 76 20.19 24.97 19.23
N GLY A 77 20.03 24.56 20.50
CA GLY A 77 18.72 24.43 21.15
C GLY A 77 18.35 22.99 21.50
N MET A 78 17.05 22.74 21.70
CA MET A 78 16.54 21.41 22.04
C MET A 78 16.30 20.59 20.78
N VAL A 79 16.94 19.43 20.67
CA VAL A 79 16.79 18.50 19.56
C VAL A 79 16.07 17.24 20.06
N PRO A 80 15.03 16.74 19.37
CA PRO A 80 14.31 15.56 19.80
C PRO A 80 15.17 14.28 19.72
N THR A 81 14.89 13.32 20.59
CA THR A 81 15.49 11.98 20.56
C THR A 81 14.96 11.17 19.36
N PRO A 82 15.65 10.11 18.93
CA PRO A 82 15.14 9.20 17.90
C PRO A 82 13.78 8.59 18.25
N PHE A 83 13.55 8.31 19.54
CA PHE A 83 12.26 7.85 20.05
C PHE A 83 11.18 8.91 19.86
N ALA A 84 11.42 10.15 20.29
CA ALA A 84 10.47 11.25 20.14
C ALA A 84 10.17 11.58 18.66
N GLU A 85 11.17 11.48 17.78
CA GLU A 85 11.01 11.63 16.33
C GLU A 85 10.08 10.55 15.73
N SER A 86 10.20 9.29 16.18
CA SER A 86 9.36 8.20 15.71
C SER A 86 7.87 8.38 16.03
N LEU A 87 7.55 9.20 17.04
CA LEU A 87 6.18 9.46 17.48
C LEU A 87 5.46 10.54 16.66
N ARG A 88 6.19 11.41 15.92
CA ARG A 88 5.62 12.58 15.21
C ARG A 88 4.42 12.24 14.33
N ALA A 89 4.54 11.20 13.49
CA ALA A 89 3.49 10.85 12.54
C ALA A 89 2.22 10.35 13.25
N ARG A 90 2.38 9.62 14.36
CA ARG A 90 1.26 9.09 15.15
C ARG A 90 0.57 10.19 15.96
N LEU A 91 1.35 11.12 16.52
CA LEU A 91 0.82 12.26 17.28
C LEU A 91 0.03 13.23 16.40
N ARG A 92 0.53 13.52 15.19
CA ARG A 92 -0.19 14.35 14.21
C ARG A 92 -1.51 13.73 13.75
N ALA A 93 -1.52 12.42 13.50
CA ALA A 93 -2.73 11.72 13.12
C ALA A 93 -3.79 11.76 14.25
N LEU A 94 -3.36 11.55 15.49
CA LEU A 94 -4.23 11.63 16.66
C LEU A 94 -4.79 13.04 16.88
N ALA A 95 -3.96 14.08 16.74
CA ALA A 95 -4.41 15.48 16.86
C ALA A 95 -5.44 15.84 15.79
N GLY A 96 -5.20 15.43 14.53
CA GLY A 96 -6.14 15.67 13.43
C GLY A 96 -7.47 14.93 13.59
N GLU A 97 -7.44 13.69 14.10
CA GLU A 97 -8.67 12.93 14.39
C GLU A 97 -9.48 13.54 15.55
N ALA A 98 -8.80 14.03 16.58
CA ALA A 98 -9.46 14.75 17.68
C ALA A 98 -10.14 16.04 17.20
N GLU A 99 -9.48 16.83 16.34
CA GLU A 99 -10.08 18.02 15.72
C GLU A 99 -11.28 17.65 14.82
N ALA A 100 -11.21 16.56 14.06
CA ALA A 100 -12.30 16.11 13.21
C ALA A 100 -13.56 15.73 14.02
N ILE A 101 -13.38 15.06 15.16
CA ILE A 101 -14.48 14.68 16.06
C ILE A 101 -15.17 15.92 16.65
N LEU A 102 -14.39 16.93 17.07
CA LEU A 102 -14.95 18.19 17.60
C LEU A 102 -15.75 18.98 16.56
N ASN A 103 -15.51 18.73 15.27
CA ASN A 103 -16.18 19.39 14.16
C ASN A 103 -17.41 18.62 13.62
N LEU A 104 -17.79 17.49 14.23
CA LEU A 104 -18.99 16.74 13.84
C LEU A 104 -20.26 17.52 14.19
N LYS A 105 -21.16 17.71 13.21
CA LYS A 105 -22.51 18.23 13.42
C LYS A 105 -23.54 17.09 13.41
N PRO A 106 -24.50 17.05 14.34
CA PRO A 106 -25.55 16.03 14.32
C PRO A 106 -26.50 16.27 13.14
N SER A 107 -26.64 15.27 12.26
CA SER A 107 -27.61 15.31 11.16
C SER A 107 -28.98 14.88 11.69
N ALA A 108 -29.97 15.76 11.60
CA ALA A 108 -31.37 15.37 11.75
C ALA A 108 -31.76 14.53 10.54
N ASN A 109 -32.16 13.28 10.75
CA ASN A 109 -33.09 12.61 9.85
C ASN A 109 -33.88 11.53 10.60
N HIS A 110 -35.19 11.63 10.44
CA HIS A 110 -36.23 10.81 11.03
C HIS A 110 -36.11 9.33 10.68
N VAL A 111 -36.47 8.50 11.65
CA VAL A 111 -36.66 7.06 11.51
C VAL A 111 -38.10 6.84 11.06
N ASP A 112 -38.31 6.22 9.90
CA ASP A 112 -39.54 5.51 9.59
C ASP A 112 -39.23 4.11 9.06
N SER A 113 -40.04 3.17 9.51
CA SER A 113 -39.93 1.73 9.35
C SER A 113 -41.00 1.21 8.39
N ALA A 114 -40.61 0.63 7.25
CA ALA A 114 -41.31 -0.46 6.53
C ALA A 114 -40.68 -0.66 5.13
N GLY A 115 -40.47 -1.94 4.74
CA GLY A 115 -40.25 -2.37 3.35
C GLY A 115 -38.81 -2.28 2.83
N PHE A 116 -38.17 -3.45 2.65
CA PHE A 116 -36.88 -3.53 1.95
C PHE A 116 -37.08 -3.25 0.45
N SER A 117 -36.55 -2.11 -0.01
CA SER A 117 -36.21 -1.84 -1.41
C SER A 117 -34.71 -1.51 -1.50
N PRO A 118 -33.97 -2.01 -2.49
CA PRO A 118 -32.55 -1.71 -2.63
C PRO A 118 -32.35 -0.21 -2.95
N PRO A 119 -31.46 0.51 -2.24
CA PRO A 119 -31.24 1.92 -2.49
C PRO A 119 -30.38 2.13 -3.75
N ALA A 120 -30.76 3.12 -4.55
CA ALA A 120 -29.98 3.57 -5.69
C ALA A 120 -28.63 4.16 -5.25
N LEU A 121 -27.63 4.04 -6.12
CA LEU A 121 -26.27 4.55 -5.95
C LEU A 121 -26.30 6.06 -5.64
N VAL A 122 -25.84 6.46 -4.46
CA VAL A 122 -25.69 7.87 -4.08
C VAL A 122 -24.27 8.33 -4.41
N SER A 123 -24.16 9.35 -5.27
CA SER A 123 -22.89 10.03 -5.53
C SER A 123 -22.60 11.03 -4.39
N PRO A 124 -21.37 11.10 -3.85
CA PRO A 124 -21.01 12.12 -2.87
C PRO A 124 -20.87 13.51 -3.52
N PRO A 125 -21.14 14.60 -2.78
CA PRO A 125 -21.03 15.96 -3.30
C PRO A 125 -19.56 16.36 -3.54
N GLN A 126 -19.29 17.00 -4.68
CA GLN A 126 -17.98 17.57 -5.01
C GLN A 126 -17.64 18.76 -4.10
N PRO A 127 -16.42 18.86 -3.54
CA PRO A 127 -16.00 20.06 -2.84
C PRO A 127 -15.72 21.21 -3.83
N ALA A 128 -16.30 22.37 -3.55
CA ALA A 128 -16.06 23.60 -4.31
C ALA A 128 -14.63 24.09 -4.12
N ALA A 129 -13.96 24.41 -5.24
CA ALA A 129 -12.60 24.95 -5.24
C ALA A 129 -12.56 26.32 -4.55
N ALA A 130 -11.86 26.42 -3.42
CA ALA A 130 -11.54 27.69 -2.80
C ALA A 130 -10.24 28.25 -3.39
N ALA A 131 -10.31 29.46 -3.95
CA ALA A 131 -9.14 30.18 -4.47
C ALA A 131 -8.25 30.67 -3.31
N THR A 132 -7.03 30.13 -3.21
CA THR A 132 -6.02 30.57 -2.25
C THR A 132 -5.29 31.82 -2.76
N GLN A 133 -5.22 32.86 -1.93
CA GLN A 133 -4.39 34.04 -2.19
C GLN A 133 -2.90 33.71 -2.03
N PRO A 134 -1.99 34.25 -2.86
CA PRO A 134 -0.57 33.95 -2.77
C PRO A 134 0.06 34.61 -1.53
N LEU A 135 0.77 33.82 -0.71
CA LEU A 135 1.64 34.32 0.34
C LEU A 135 2.82 35.08 -0.28
N ALA A 136 2.95 36.36 0.03
CA ALA A 136 4.13 37.16 -0.31
C ALA A 136 5.37 36.62 0.43
N THR A 137 6.33 36.08 -0.30
CA THR A 137 7.63 35.65 0.24
C THR A 137 8.59 36.84 0.30
N ARG A 138 9.21 37.10 1.46
CA ARG A 138 10.36 38.02 1.55
C ARG A 138 11.50 37.54 0.65
N SER A 139 12.19 38.48 0.00
CA SER A 139 13.38 38.20 -0.82
C SER A 139 14.46 37.46 -0.01
N HIS A 140 14.86 36.30 -0.50
CA HIS A 140 15.99 35.54 0.03
C HIS A 140 17.31 36.27 -0.27
N VAL A 141 18.05 36.66 0.77
CA VAL A 141 19.48 36.98 0.64
C VAL A 141 20.22 35.64 0.53
N LEU A 142 20.81 35.36 -0.64
CA LEU A 142 21.64 34.18 -0.88
C LEU A 142 23.00 34.35 -0.17
N PRO A 143 23.48 33.37 0.62
CA PRO A 143 24.85 33.40 1.13
C PRO A 143 25.88 33.30 0.00
N GLU A 144 27.02 33.99 0.13
CA GLU A 144 28.10 34.00 -0.87
C GLU A 144 28.61 32.58 -1.17
N GLY A 145 28.65 32.24 -2.46
CA GLY A 145 29.20 30.97 -2.97
C GLY A 145 28.18 29.90 -3.40
N MET A 146 26.88 30.08 -3.15
CA MET A 146 25.87 29.22 -3.78
C MET A 146 25.58 29.67 -5.24
N PRO A 147 25.53 28.74 -6.22
CA PRO A 147 25.04 29.08 -7.55
C PRO A 147 23.61 29.61 -7.44
N SER A 148 23.32 30.70 -8.16
CA SER A 148 21.99 31.30 -8.16
C SER A 148 20.93 30.28 -8.60
N PRO A 149 19.65 30.45 -8.21
CA PRO A 149 18.56 29.61 -8.72
C PRO A 149 18.55 29.52 -10.26
N GLU A 150 18.89 30.61 -10.96
CA GLU A 150 19.05 30.63 -12.41
C GLU A 150 20.24 29.80 -12.92
N ALA A 151 21.38 29.83 -12.22
CA ALA A 151 22.54 29.02 -12.58
C ALA A 151 22.27 27.52 -12.36
N ILE A 152 21.53 27.18 -11.29
CA ILE A 152 21.05 25.81 -11.05
C ILE A 152 20.07 25.39 -12.14
N SER A 153 19.12 26.26 -12.51
CA SER A 153 18.17 26.01 -13.61
C SER A 153 18.88 25.78 -14.94
N ARG A 154 19.81 26.66 -15.32
CA ARG A 154 20.61 26.52 -16.55
C ARG A 154 21.38 25.21 -16.59
N ARG A 155 22.04 24.84 -15.49
CA ARG A 155 22.75 23.56 -15.38
C ARG A 155 21.81 22.36 -15.50
N LEU A 156 20.61 22.41 -14.93
CA LEU A 156 19.60 21.36 -15.07
C LEU A 156 19.06 21.26 -16.50
N ASP A 157 18.94 22.38 -17.21
CA ASP A 157 18.52 22.42 -18.62
C ASP A 157 19.60 21.85 -19.55
N GLU A 158 20.88 22.16 -19.30
CA GLU A 158 22.01 21.54 -20.01
C GLU A 158 22.07 20.02 -19.78
N MET A 159 21.84 19.57 -18.54
CA MET A 159 21.75 18.14 -18.21
C MET A 159 20.55 17.47 -18.88
N ALA A 160 19.44 18.20 -19.08
CA ALA A 160 18.26 17.68 -19.77
C ALA A 160 18.51 17.39 -21.25
N ARG A 161 19.30 18.26 -21.90
CA ARG A 161 19.67 18.17 -23.32
C ARG A 161 20.88 17.28 -23.57
N SER A 162 21.51 16.79 -22.51
CA SER A 162 22.68 15.91 -22.58
C SER A 162 22.29 14.51 -23.03
N ASN A 163 23.02 13.95 -23.99
CA ASN A 163 22.89 12.54 -24.38
C ASN A 163 23.50 11.57 -23.34
N ASN A 164 24.23 12.07 -22.33
CA ASN A 164 24.83 11.23 -21.28
C ASN A 164 23.76 10.74 -20.26
N PRO A 165 23.55 9.41 -20.13
CA PRO A 165 22.53 8.83 -19.25
C PRO A 165 22.70 9.18 -17.77
N SER A 166 23.92 9.11 -17.24
CA SER A 166 24.20 9.44 -15.83
C SER A 166 23.86 10.89 -15.51
N LYS A 167 24.12 11.83 -16.43
CA LYS A 167 23.71 13.25 -16.26
C LYS A 167 22.20 13.43 -16.30
N ARG A 168 21.48 12.74 -17.20
CA ARG A 168 20.01 12.78 -17.24
C ARG A 168 19.41 12.22 -15.94
N LEU A 169 19.90 11.08 -15.46
CA LEU A 169 19.43 10.48 -14.21
C LEU A 169 19.70 11.37 -13.00
N ALA A 170 20.87 12.02 -12.94
CA ALA A 170 21.16 13.00 -11.89
C ALA A 170 20.16 14.16 -11.88
N LYS A 171 19.71 14.64 -13.06
CA LYS A 171 18.66 15.66 -13.16
C LYS A 171 17.35 15.16 -12.55
N HIS A 172 16.94 13.92 -12.84
CA HIS A 172 15.73 13.32 -12.28
C HIS A 172 15.81 13.21 -10.75
N ILE A 173 16.96 12.79 -10.21
CA ILE A 173 17.20 12.74 -8.77
C ILE A 173 17.06 14.12 -8.13
N VAL A 174 17.70 15.15 -8.69
CA VAL A 174 17.60 16.53 -8.19
C VAL A 174 16.15 17.02 -8.26
N THR A 175 15.44 16.72 -9.36
CA THR A 175 14.03 17.11 -9.54
C THR A 175 13.14 16.56 -8.42
N THR A 176 13.32 15.29 -8.02
CA THR A 176 12.52 14.68 -6.95
C THR A 176 13.08 14.90 -5.53
N GLY A 177 14.35 15.30 -5.38
CA GLY A 177 15.10 15.19 -4.12
C GLY A 177 15.90 16.43 -3.69
N ALA A 178 15.79 17.58 -4.36
CA ALA A 178 16.55 18.81 -4.06
C ALA A 178 16.25 19.50 -2.70
N GLY A 179 15.38 18.94 -1.85
CA GLY A 179 15.02 19.51 -0.55
C GLY A 179 13.72 20.33 -0.55
N ALA A 180 13.23 20.67 0.66
CA ALA A 180 11.92 21.28 0.87
C ALA A 180 11.72 22.56 0.02
N GLY A 181 10.60 22.61 -0.72
CA GLY A 181 10.25 23.74 -1.59
C GLY A 181 10.98 23.79 -2.95
N ARG A 182 11.92 22.89 -3.22
CA ARG A 182 12.71 22.85 -4.47
C ARG A 182 12.51 21.58 -5.29
N THR A 183 11.59 20.72 -4.86
CA THR A 183 11.30 19.43 -5.49
C THR A 183 9.95 19.44 -6.17
N ARG A 184 9.80 18.67 -7.25
CA ARG A 184 8.50 18.29 -7.82
C ARG A 184 8.50 16.81 -8.21
N PRO A 185 7.32 16.18 -8.35
CA PRO A 185 7.23 14.86 -8.97
C PRO A 185 7.82 14.88 -10.39
N LEU A 186 8.34 13.73 -10.82
CA LEU A 186 8.73 13.55 -12.22
C LEU A 186 7.46 13.51 -13.08
N THR A 187 7.57 14.04 -14.30
CA THR A 187 6.58 13.78 -15.33
C THR A 187 6.63 12.30 -15.75
N MET A 188 5.58 11.81 -16.40
CA MET A 188 5.56 10.44 -16.92
C MET A 188 6.74 10.15 -17.87
N ALA A 189 7.12 11.14 -18.69
CA ALA A 189 8.26 11.01 -19.61
C ALA A 189 9.60 10.97 -18.88
N GLU A 190 9.79 11.81 -17.86
CA GLU A 190 11.00 11.82 -17.02
C GLU A 190 11.12 10.51 -16.22
N ALA A 191 10.02 9.99 -15.69
CA ALA A 191 10.00 8.72 -14.99
C ALA A 191 10.34 7.54 -15.93
N ASP A 192 9.78 7.54 -17.15
CA ASP A 192 10.11 6.54 -18.17
C ASP A 192 11.59 6.58 -18.59
N ASP A 193 12.17 7.76 -18.84
CA ASP A 193 13.60 7.90 -19.12
C ASP A 193 14.46 7.44 -17.93
N ALA A 194 14.15 7.88 -16.72
CA ALA A 194 14.87 7.47 -15.51
C ALA A 194 14.89 5.95 -15.35
N MET A 195 13.75 5.29 -15.51
CA MET A 195 13.65 3.83 -15.40
C MET A 195 14.35 3.12 -16.56
N SER A 196 14.34 3.69 -17.77
CA SER A 196 15.04 3.12 -18.92
C SER A 196 16.55 3.09 -18.71
N ILE A 197 17.12 4.21 -18.23
CA ILE A 197 18.55 4.30 -17.89
C ILE A 197 18.94 3.23 -16.88
N ILE A 198 18.10 3.02 -15.86
CA ILE A 198 18.31 1.99 -14.83
C ILE A 198 18.25 0.59 -15.44
N LEU A 199 17.24 0.31 -16.27
CA LEU A 199 17.02 -0.99 -16.92
C LEU A 199 18.02 -1.27 -18.05
N GLN A 200 18.68 -0.27 -18.60
CA GLN A 200 19.74 -0.49 -19.60
C GLN A 200 21.11 -0.73 -18.94
N GLY A 201 21.19 -0.64 -17.60
CA GLY A 201 22.44 -0.81 -16.86
C GLY A 201 23.36 0.41 -16.96
N GLU A 202 22.84 1.56 -17.37
CA GLU A 202 23.60 2.80 -17.58
C GLU A 202 23.63 3.71 -16.33
N ALA A 203 22.89 3.32 -15.28
CA ALA A 203 22.82 4.02 -14.01
C ALA A 203 23.93 3.56 -13.04
N ASP A 204 24.56 4.51 -12.34
CA ASP A 204 25.40 4.19 -11.19
C ASP A 204 24.52 3.67 -10.03
N PRO A 205 24.92 2.61 -9.29
CA PRO A 205 24.15 2.07 -8.16
C PRO A 205 23.76 3.13 -7.11
N ILE A 206 24.61 4.14 -6.86
CA ILE A 206 24.34 5.24 -5.94
C ILE A 206 23.17 6.09 -6.47
N GLN A 207 23.11 6.32 -7.79
CA GLN A 207 22.01 7.04 -8.42
C GLN A 207 20.68 6.29 -8.31
N ILE A 208 20.71 4.96 -8.49
CA ILE A 208 19.54 4.09 -8.30
C ILE A 208 19.01 4.23 -6.87
N GLY A 209 19.89 4.05 -5.88
CA GLY A 209 19.53 4.18 -4.47
C GLY A 209 18.98 5.57 -4.12
N ALA A 210 19.64 6.63 -4.57
CA ALA A 210 19.21 8.00 -4.34
C ALA A 210 17.80 8.28 -4.90
N LEU A 211 17.52 7.85 -6.14
CA LEU A 211 16.21 8.04 -6.75
C LEU A 211 15.13 7.27 -5.99
N LEU A 212 15.35 5.99 -5.72
CA LEU A 212 14.35 5.12 -5.08
C LEU A 212 14.02 5.58 -3.66
N VAL A 213 15.02 6.00 -2.87
CA VAL A 213 14.82 6.51 -1.51
C VAL A 213 14.09 7.86 -1.54
N ALA A 214 14.46 8.78 -2.44
CA ALA A 214 13.80 10.07 -2.56
C ALA A 214 12.31 9.92 -2.92
N LEU A 215 11.99 9.05 -3.89
CA LEU A 215 10.61 8.75 -4.26
C LEU A 215 9.84 8.06 -3.15
N GLN A 216 10.47 7.10 -2.45
CA GLN A 216 9.82 6.39 -1.35
C GLN A 216 9.51 7.32 -0.17
N TYR A 217 10.41 8.27 0.14
CA TYR A 217 10.20 9.26 1.19
C TYR A 217 9.11 10.28 0.81
N ARG A 218 9.13 10.79 -0.43
CA ARG A 218 8.17 11.78 -0.93
C ARG A 218 6.78 11.18 -1.16
N GLY A 219 6.71 9.91 -1.52
CA GLY A 219 5.51 9.24 -2.04
C GLY A 219 5.44 9.34 -3.56
N VAL A 220 5.17 8.21 -4.21
CA VAL A 220 5.11 8.12 -5.68
C VAL A 220 3.76 8.61 -6.23
N THR A 221 3.79 9.27 -7.38
CA THR A 221 2.58 9.73 -8.10
C THR A 221 2.14 8.75 -9.18
N SER A 222 0.92 8.88 -9.67
CA SER A 222 0.38 8.05 -10.75
C SER A 222 1.18 8.19 -12.05
N ALA A 223 1.62 9.41 -12.38
CA ALA A 223 2.41 9.69 -13.58
C ALA A 223 3.80 9.02 -13.52
N GLU A 224 4.44 9.03 -12.34
CA GLU A 224 5.72 8.34 -12.12
C GLU A 224 5.58 6.82 -12.26
N LEU A 225 4.57 6.23 -11.62
CA LEU A 225 4.31 4.80 -11.76
C LEU A 225 3.98 4.41 -13.21
N ALA A 226 3.21 5.24 -13.93
CA ALA A 226 2.89 4.99 -15.34
C ALA A 226 4.14 5.05 -16.23
N GLY A 227 5.04 6.02 -16.00
CA GLY A 227 6.32 6.13 -16.70
C GLY A 227 7.22 4.93 -16.43
N PHE A 228 7.33 4.51 -15.16
CA PHE A 228 8.06 3.31 -14.78
C PHE A 228 7.48 2.04 -15.42
N ALA A 229 6.15 1.90 -15.42
CA ALA A 229 5.48 0.76 -16.04
C ALA A 229 5.76 0.71 -17.55
N ARG A 230 5.70 1.86 -18.24
CA ARG A 230 5.97 1.96 -19.67
C ARG A 230 7.41 1.55 -20.02
N ALA A 231 8.39 2.02 -19.26
CA ALA A 231 9.79 1.64 -19.43
C ALA A 231 9.98 0.14 -19.18
N LEU A 232 9.49 -0.38 -18.05
CA LEU A 232 9.59 -1.80 -17.71
C LEU A 232 9.01 -2.70 -18.80
N ARG A 233 7.82 -2.38 -19.30
CA ARG A 233 7.17 -3.16 -20.37
C ARG A 233 8.01 -3.17 -21.65
N ARG A 234 8.55 -2.02 -22.03
CA ARG A 234 9.37 -1.87 -23.24
C ARG A 234 10.67 -2.67 -23.12
N GLU A 235 11.41 -2.47 -22.04
CA GLU A 235 12.73 -3.10 -21.85
C GLU A 235 12.62 -4.61 -21.57
N CYS A 236 11.59 -5.05 -20.84
CA CYS A 236 11.34 -6.48 -20.62
C CYS A 236 10.77 -7.20 -21.86
N GLY A 237 10.46 -6.47 -22.94
CA GLY A 237 9.87 -7.05 -24.14
C GLY A 237 8.43 -7.57 -23.95
N CYS A 238 7.70 -7.05 -22.96
CA CYS A 238 6.28 -7.34 -22.79
C CYS A 238 5.53 -6.99 -24.09
N TYR A 239 4.45 -7.71 -24.40
CA TYR A 239 3.63 -7.53 -25.61
C TYR A 239 4.33 -7.75 -26.96
N ARG A 240 5.64 -8.08 -27.01
CA ARG A 240 6.36 -8.33 -28.28
C ARG A 240 6.07 -9.71 -28.86
N ILE A 241 5.81 -10.70 -28.00
CA ILE A 241 5.53 -12.08 -28.41
C ILE A 241 4.03 -12.19 -28.62
N ALA A 242 3.62 -12.74 -29.78
CA ALA A 242 2.24 -12.78 -30.27
C ALA A 242 1.19 -12.87 -29.15
N SER A 243 0.39 -11.81 -29.04
CA SER A 243 -0.67 -11.59 -28.05
C SER A 243 -1.80 -12.62 -28.22
N GLY A 244 -1.56 -13.85 -27.79
CA GLY A 244 -2.45 -14.99 -27.95
C GLY A 244 -3.37 -15.20 -26.75
N LYS A 245 -4.39 -14.33 -26.61
CA LYS A 245 -5.58 -14.51 -25.76
C LYS A 245 -5.32 -14.79 -24.27
N VAL A 246 -4.46 -14.06 -23.57
CA VAL A 246 -4.50 -14.14 -22.09
C VAL A 246 -5.73 -13.34 -21.63
N ASP A 247 -6.63 -13.98 -20.89
CA ASP A 247 -7.85 -13.33 -20.45
C ASP A 247 -7.59 -12.47 -19.20
N LEU A 248 -6.79 -13.01 -18.28
CA LEU A 248 -6.48 -12.37 -17.01
C LEU A 248 -5.00 -12.44 -16.66
N ASP A 249 -4.45 -11.29 -16.33
CA ASP A 249 -3.17 -11.11 -15.66
C ASP A 249 -3.40 -10.93 -14.15
N TRP A 250 -2.76 -11.76 -13.33
CA TRP A 250 -2.97 -11.80 -11.89
C TRP A 250 -1.63 -11.77 -11.15
N PRO A 251 -1.12 -10.55 -10.84
CA PRO A 251 0.15 -10.39 -10.14
C PRO A 251 0.10 -10.90 -8.70
N ALA A 252 1.11 -11.66 -8.30
CA ALA A 252 1.23 -12.37 -7.03
C ALA A 252 2.63 -12.16 -6.40
N TYR A 253 2.92 -10.92 -5.98
CA TYR A 253 4.19 -10.53 -5.34
C TYR A 253 4.14 -10.76 -3.82
N ILE A 254 3.95 -12.02 -3.44
CA ILE A 254 3.59 -12.45 -2.08
C ILE A 254 4.75 -12.30 -1.10
N SER A 255 4.49 -11.71 0.08
CA SER A 255 5.43 -11.69 1.19
C SER A 255 5.74 -13.11 1.68
N PRO A 256 7.03 -13.46 1.91
CA PRO A 256 7.43 -14.75 2.49
C PRO A 256 6.83 -15.01 3.88
N ARG A 257 6.38 -13.96 4.58
CA ARG A 257 5.83 -14.04 5.94
C ARG A 257 4.30 -14.27 5.97
N ARG A 258 3.67 -14.60 4.83
CA ARG A 258 2.22 -14.82 4.77
C ARG A 258 1.87 -16.15 5.46
N GLY A 259 1.10 -16.08 6.55
CA GLY A 259 0.67 -17.27 7.29
C GLY A 259 -0.59 -17.96 6.74
N SER A 260 -1.36 -17.31 5.86
CA SER A 260 -2.61 -17.86 5.31
C SER A 260 -2.37 -18.67 4.03
N PRO A 261 -3.13 -19.75 3.80
CA PRO A 261 -3.04 -20.51 2.56
C PRO A 261 -3.33 -19.64 1.32
N PRO A 262 -2.72 -19.93 0.16
CA PRO A 262 -2.89 -19.16 -1.07
C PRO A 262 -4.22 -19.47 -1.80
N TRP A 263 -5.34 -19.05 -1.21
CA TRP A 263 -6.70 -19.29 -1.75
C TRP A 263 -6.93 -18.74 -3.15
N PHE A 264 -6.22 -17.67 -3.53
CA PHE A 264 -6.26 -17.14 -4.89
C PHE A 264 -5.81 -18.17 -5.95
N LEU A 265 -4.93 -19.13 -5.61
CA LEU A 265 -4.52 -20.19 -6.55
C LEU A 265 -5.66 -21.15 -6.87
N LEU A 266 -6.51 -21.47 -5.88
CA LEU A 266 -7.72 -22.26 -6.11
C LEU A 266 -8.67 -21.50 -7.04
N SER A 267 -8.80 -20.19 -6.84
CA SER A 267 -9.63 -19.32 -7.68
C SER A 267 -9.11 -19.28 -9.12
N ALA A 268 -7.81 -19.07 -9.30
CA ALA A 268 -7.16 -19.08 -10.61
C ALA A 268 -7.33 -20.45 -11.31
N ARG A 269 -7.17 -21.55 -10.58
CA ARG A 269 -7.40 -22.91 -11.12
C ARG A 269 -8.86 -23.13 -11.54
N LEU A 270 -9.84 -22.63 -10.79
CA LEU A 270 -11.26 -22.73 -11.19
C LEU A 270 -11.51 -22.01 -12.52
N LEU A 271 -10.99 -20.79 -12.66
CA LEU A 271 -11.13 -20.01 -13.89
C LEU A 271 -10.47 -20.70 -15.09
N ALA A 272 -9.28 -21.28 -14.88
CA ALA A 272 -8.58 -22.05 -15.89
C ALA A 272 -9.40 -23.24 -16.39
N ARG A 273 -10.03 -23.97 -15.47
CA ARG A 273 -10.93 -25.09 -15.79
C ARG A 273 -12.24 -24.64 -16.44
N ALA A 274 -12.66 -23.39 -16.22
CA ALA A 274 -13.77 -22.77 -16.93
C ALA A 274 -13.40 -22.32 -18.36
N GLY A 275 -12.15 -22.52 -18.78
CA GLY A 275 -11.67 -22.20 -20.13
C GLY A 275 -11.02 -20.82 -20.26
N HIS A 276 -10.85 -20.09 -19.16
CA HIS A 276 -10.15 -18.81 -19.17
C HIS A 276 -8.63 -18.98 -19.10
N ARG A 277 -7.89 -18.19 -19.86
CA ARG A 277 -6.43 -18.21 -19.86
C ARG A 277 -5.89 -17.25 -18.82
N ILE A 278 -5.35 -17.80 -17.73
CA ILE A 278 -4.94 -17.07 -16.54
C ILE A 278 -3.41 -17.07 -16.42
N LEU A 279 -2.80 -15.90 -16.47
CA LEU A 279 -1.38 -15.74 -16.18
C LEU A 279 -1.20 -15.24 -14.75
N LEU A 280 -0.52 -16.01 -13.92
CA LEU A 280 -0.01 -15.57 -12.64
C LEU A 280 1.45 -15.15 -12.81
N HIS A 281 1.90 -14.06 -12.20
CA HIS A 281 3.32 -13.74 -12.15
C HIS A 281 3.73 -13.12 -10.82
N GLY A 282 4.97 -13.34 -10.37
CA GLY A 282 5.41 -12.89 -9.05
C GLY A 282 6.91 -13.05 -8.85
N LEU A 283 7.40 -12.85 -7.61
CA LEU A 283 8.85 -12.91 -7.30
C LEU A 283 9.52 -14.24 -7.67
N GLY A 284 8.77 -15.35 -7.69
CA GLY A 284 9.30 -16.69 -7.87
C GLY A 284 9.30 -17.48 -6.56
N SER A 285 10.39 -18.22 -6.29
CA SER A 285 10.45 -19.27 -5.27
C SER A 285 9.84 -18.86 -3.93
N ASN A 286 8.82 -19.60 -3.52
CA ASN A 286 8.18 -19.51 -2.23
C ASN A 286 7.64 -20.90 -1.90
N PRO A 287 8.17 -21.61 -0.88
CA PRO A 287 7.82 -23.01 -0.63
C PRO A 287 6.32 -23.29 -0.47
N GLN A 288 5.58 -22.35 0.11
CA GLN A 288 4.13 -22.45 0.29
C GLN A 288 3.39 -22.31 -1.05
N ILE A 289 3.81 -21.38 -1.90
CA ILE A 289 3.22 -21.16 -3.23
C ILE A 289 3.61 -22.32 -4.15
N ASP A 290 4.88 -22.71 -4.17
CA ASP A 290 5.40 -23.83 -4.97
C ASP A 290 4.71 -25.15 -4.59
N GLY A 291 4.49 -25.38 -3.28
CA GLY A 291 3.73 -26.52 -2.79
C GLY A 291 2.27 -26.51 -3.24
N ALA A 292 1.59 -25.38 -3.11
CA ALA A 292 0.20 -25.24 -3.55
C ALA A 292 0.05 -25.35 -5.07
N MET A 293 0.96 -24.78 -5.85
CA MET A 293 0.98 -24.93 -7.32
C MET A 293 1.17 -26.38 -7.72
N ARG A 294 2.04 -27.14 -7.05
CA ARG A 294 2.23 -28.58 -7.30
C ARG A 294 0.95 -29.38 -7.04
N ILE A 295 0.29 -29.15 -5.90
CA ILE A 295 -1.00 -29.80 -5.56
C ILE A 295 -2.06 -29.48 -6.61
N LEU A 296 -2.10 -28.22 -7.07
CA LEU A 296 -3.08 -27.77 -8.05
C LEU A 296 -2.66 -28.07 -9.49
N GLY A 297 -1.48 -28.63 -9.74
CA GLY A 297 -0.92 -28.89 -11.07
C GLY A 297 -0.64 -27.62 -11.89
N ILE A 298 -0.39 -26.47 -11.26
CA ILE A 298 -0.08 -25.20 -11.96
C ILE A 298 1.40 -25.23 -12.34
N ARG A 299 1.70 -25.21 -13.64
CA ARG A 299 3.08 -25.20 -14.12
C ARG A 299 3.73 -23.83 -14.00
N THR A 300 4.98 -23.84 -13.55
CA THR A 300 5.89 -22.69 -13.55
C THR A 300 6.63 -22.64 -14.88
N ALA A 301 6.49 -21.54 -15.61
CA ALA A 301 7.19 -21.31 -16.87
C ALA A 301 8.56 -20.65 -16.62
N GLY A 302 9.60 -21.09 -17.33
CA GLY A 302 10.95 -20.53 -17.18
C GLY A 302 11.14 -19.17 -17.87
N ALA A 303 10.32 -18.89 -18.88
CA ALA A 303 10.38 -17.67 -19.69
C ALA A 303 9.00 -17.30 -20.24
N MET A 304 8.84 -16.08 -20.76
CA MET A 304 7.60 -15.63 -21.39
C MET A 304 7.15 -16.51 -22.57
N THR A 305 8.08 -17.01 -23.38
CA THR A 305 7.77 -17.92 -24.51
C THR A 305 7.20 -19.25 -24.04
N ASP A 306 7.79 -19.85 -23.00
CA ASP A 306 7.32 -21.07 -22.35
C ASP A 306 5.93 -20.86 -21.72
N ALA A 307 5.71 -19.72 -21.07
CA ALA A 307 4.42 -19.39 -20.47
C ALA A 307 3.27 -19.38 -21.50
N ILE A 308 3.53 -18.93 -22.73
CA ILE A 308 2.54 -18.98 -23.81
C ILE A 308 2.18 -20.43 -24.16
N HIS A 309 3.16 -21.32 -24.28
CA HIS A 309 2.92 -22.74 -24.55
C HIS A 309 2.17 -23.44 -23.41
N VAL A 310 2.51 -23.14 -22.16
CA VAL A 310 1.79 -23.64 -20.98
C VAL A 310 0.33 -23.17 -21.00
N LEU A 311 0.10 -21.87 -21.24
CA LEU A 311 -1.26 -21.29 -21.29
C LEU A 311 -2.12 -21.88 -22.41
N GLN A 312 -1.54 -22.18 -23.57
CA GLN A 312 -2.26 -22.78 -24.69
C GLN A 312 -2.76 -24.19 -24.37
N ASN A 313 -1.98 -24.96 -23.61
CA ASN A 313 -2.29 -26.36 -23.30
C ASN A 313 -3.10 -26.53 -22.02
N GLU A 314 -2.87 -25.70 -21.00
CA GLU A 314 -3.44 -25.89 -19.65
C GLU A 314 -4.36 -24.76 -19.19
N GLY A 315 -4.41 -23.65 -19.92
CA GLY A 315 -5.21 -22.47 -19.53
C GLY A 315 -4.66 -21.69 -18.34
N ILE A 316 -3.60 -22.15 -17.67
CA ILE A 316 -2.99 -21.43 -16.54
C ILE A 316 -1.48 -21.64 -16.50
N ALA A 317 -0.73 -20.56 -16.24
CA ALA A 317 0.70 -20.61 -16.03
C ALA A 317 1.11 -19.67 -14.88
N TYR A 318 2.17 -20.04 -14.16
CA TYR A 318 2.89 -19.15 -13.27
C TYR A 318 4.21 -18.72 -13.91
N LEU A 319 4.44 -17.42 -14.04
CA LEU A 319 5.66 -16.85 -14.62
C LEU A 319 6.44 -16.11 -13.51
N PRO A 320 7.56 -16.66 -13.01
CA PRO A 320 8.36 -16.00 -12.00
C PRO A 320 9.10 -14.80 -12.63
N LEU A 321 9.42 -13.80 -11.81
CA LEU A 321 10.02 -12.55 -12.25
C LEU A 321 11.35 -12.73 -13.00
N PRO A 322 12.24 -13.67 -12.64
CA PRO A 322 13.42 -13.97 -13.46
C PRO A 322 13.12 -14.40 -14.90
N GLY A 323 11.94 -14.99 -15.16
CA GLY A 323 11.46 -15.33 -16.50
C GLY A 323 10.87 -14.15 -17.27
N ILE A 324 10.73 -12.99 -16.62
CA ILE A 324 10.36 -11.69 -17.23
C ILE A 324 11.62 -10.82 -17.36
N SER A 325 12.30 -10.55 -16.25
CA SER A 325 13.52 -9.74 -16.19
C SER A 325 14.32 -10.05 -14.91
N GLN A 326 15.54 -10.55 -15.10
CA GLN A 326 16.50 -10.77 -14.02
C GLN A 326 16.93 -9.46 -13.36
N GLN A 327 17.02 -8.38 -14.13
CA GLN A 327 17.38 -7.06 -13.61
C GLN A 327 16.29 -6.49 -12.71
N LEU A 328 15.02 -6.67 -13.07
CA LEU A 328 13.93 -6.28 -12.19
C LEU A 328 13.92 -7.08 -10.89
N GLN A 329 14.25 -8.38 -10.96
CA GLN A 329 14.46 -9.19 -9.76
C GLN A 329 15.60 -8.65 -8.88
N ALA A 330 16.73 -8.26 -9.48
CA ALA A 330 17.85 -7.66 -8.75
C ALA A 330 17.45 -6.33 -8.07
N LEU A 331 16.71 -5.47 -8.77
CA LEU A 331 16.23 -4.20 -8.22
C LEU A 331 15.25 -4.39 -7.05
N LEU A 332 14.35 -5.38 -7.11
CA LEU A 332 13.49 -5.73 -5.97
C LEU A 332 14.29 -6.35 -4.82
N GLY A 333 15.37 -7.07 -5.12
CA GLY A 333 16.31 -7.64 -4.16
C GLY A 333 17.01 -6.58 -3.28
N LEU A 334 17.07 -5.32 -3.73
CA LEU A 334 17.57 -4.20 -2.93
C LEU A 334 16.79 -3.99 -1.63
N TYR A 335 15.59 -4.57 -1.49
CA TYR A 335 14.87 -4.63 -0.22
C TYR A 335 15.75 -5.16 0.93
N HIS A 336 16.61 -6.17 0.69
CA HIS A 336 17.49 -6.70 1.72
C HIS A 336 18.58 -5.71 2.16
N PHE A 337 18.93 -4.77 1.29
CA PHE A 337 19.90 -3.73 1.59
C PHE A 337 19.24 -2.54 2.30
N PHE A 338 18.14 -2.02 1.75
CA PHE A 338 17.47 -0.84 2.31
C PHE A 338 16.52 -1.14 3.48
N GLN A 339 16.11 -2.41 3.66
CA GLN A 339 15.10 -2.84 4.64
C GLN A 339 13.75 -2.10 4.53
N MET A 340 13.50 -1.47 3.39
CA MET A 340 12.28 -0.73 3.05
C MET A 340 11.83 -1.07 1.64
N ARG A 341 10.52 -0.99 1.41
CA ARG A 341 9.95 -1.12 0.07
C ARG A 341 10.35 0.08 -0.79
N SER A 342 10.38 -0.13 -2.09
CA SER A 342 10.58 0.93 -3.07
C SER A 342 9.34 1.08 -3.94
N PRO A 343 9.24 2.15 -4.75
CA PRO A 343 8.17 2.29 -5.74
C PRO A 343 8.06 1.10 -6.71
N LEU A 344 9.15 0.31 -6.85
CA LEU A 344 9.15 -0.90 -7.66
C LEU A 344 8.13 -1.94 -7.17
N ASN A 345 7.87 -2.01 -5.86
CA ASN A 345 6.87 -2.92 -5.31
C ASN A 345 5.45 -2.60 -5.76
N ALA A 346 5.16 -1.36 -6.19
CA ALA A 346 3.86 -1.01 -6.76
C ALA A 346 3.84 -1.25 -8.27
N VAL A 347 4.88 -0.83 -9.00
CA VAL A 347 4.90 -0.89 -10.47
C VAL A 347 4.97 -2.32 -11.03
N VAL A 348 5.50 -3.28 -10.27
CA VAL A 348 5.57 -4.68 -10.72
C VAL A 348 4.19 -5.29 -10.95
N HIS A 349 3.15 -4.77 -10.29
CA HIS A 349 1.76 -5.14 -10.55
C HIS A 349 1.23 -4.59 -11.89
N LEU A 350 1.95 -3.65 -12.53
CA LEU A 350 1.59 -3.05 -13.80
C LEU A 350 2.36 -3.66 -14.99
N LEU A 351 3.06 -4.78 -14.82
CA LEU A 351 3.81 -5.40 -15.93
C LEU A 351 2.89 -5.92 -17.02
N ASN A 352 1.94 -6.80 -16.67
CA ASN A 352 1.10 -7.55 -17.61
C ASN A 352 1.94 -8.13 -18.78
N PRO A 353 2.84 -9.08 -18.50
CA PRO A 353 3.96 -9.42 -19.39
C PRO A 353 3.54 -10.00 -20.74
N LEU A 354 2.42 -10.74 -20.79
CA LEU A 354 1.88 -11.34 -22.01
C LEU A 354 0.69 -10.58 -22.60
N GLY A 355 0.38 -9.40 -22.05
CA GLY A 355 -0.69 -8.54 -22.55
C GLY A 355 -2.10 -9.13 -22.44
N ALA A 356 -2.46 -9.58 -21.24
CA ALA A 356 -3.81 -9.98 -20.92
C ALA A 356 -4.82 -8.85 -21.11
N THR A 357 -6.06 -9.22 -21.44
CA THR A 357 -7.16 -8.28 -21.67
C THR A 357 -7.64 -7.56 -20.41
N ALA A 358 -7.40 -8.16 -19.24
CA ALA A 358 -7.71 -7.57 -17.95
C ALA A 358 -6.64 -7.92 -16.90
N SER A 359 -6.46 -7.06 -15.90
CA SER A 359 -5.54 -7.30 -14.78
C SER A 359 -6.21 -7.17 -13.41
N PHE A 360 -5.96 -8.14 -12.53
CA PHE A 360 -6.53 -8.17 -11.18
C PHE A 360 -5.47 -7.93 -10.11
N LEU A 361 -5.49 -6.74 -9.53
CA LEU A 361 -4.44 -6.19 -8.68
C LEU A 361 -4.87 -6.03 -7.22
N SER A 362 -3.90 -5.75 -6.36
CA SER A 362 -4.14 -5.40 -4.96
C SER A 362 -3.29 -4.21 -4.54
N ALA A 363 -3.80 -3.41 -3.62
CA ALA A 363 -3.07 -2.32 -3.00
C ALA A 363 -3.50 -2.13 -1.53
N PRO A 364 -2.60 -1.72 -0.63
CA PRO A 364 -2.89 -1.61 0.80
C PRO A 364 -3.70 -0.34 1.13
N GLY A 365 -5.00 -0.37 0.82
CA GLY A 365 -5.94 0.72 1.07
C GLY A 365 -6.30 1.53 -0.18
N THR A 366 -7.23 2.47 0.01
CA THR A 366 -7.87 3.27 -1.04
C THR A 366 -6.90 4.18 -1.79
N ALA A 367 -6.11 5.00 -1.08
CA ALA A 367 -5.22 5.96 -1.73
C ALA A 367 -4.13 5.31 -2.61
N PRO A 368 -3.42 4.24 -2.15
CA PRO A 368 -2.51 3.51 -3.04
C PRO A 368 -3.21 2.84 -4.22
N ALA A 369 -4.45 2.36 -4.04
CA ALA A 369 -5.22 1.73 -5.11
C ALA A 369 -5.63 2.73 -6.20
N GLU A 370 -6.02 3.95 -5.80
CA GLU A 370 -6.35 5.03 -6.71
C GLU A 370 -5.13 5.43 -7.55
N ILE A 371 -3.98 5.67 -6.89
CA ILE A 371 -2.71 5.97 -7.58
C ILE A 371 -2.36 4.86 -8.58
N LEU A 372 -2.50 3.59 -8.18
CA LEU A 372 -2.19 2.44 -9.04
C LEU A 372 -3.14 2.33 -10.24
N ARG A 373 -4.44 2.56 -10.03
CA ARG A 373 -5.45 2.55 -11.11
C ARG A 373 -5.24 3.69 -12.10
N GLU A 374 -5.00 4.90 -11.62
CA GLU A 374 -4.69 6.05 -12.49
C GLU A 374 -3.40 5.81 -13.29
N ALA A 375 -2.36 5.26 -12.63
CA ALA A 375 -1.13 4.88 -13.32
C ALA A 375 -1.37 3.82 -14.40
N ALA A 376 -2.22 2.83 -14.12
CA ALA A 376 -2.61 1.82 -15.10
C ALA A 376 -3.34 2.44 -16.30
N LYS A 377 -4.29 3.35 -16.06
CA LYS A 377 -4.98 4.08 -17.14
C LYS A 377 -3.99 4.85 -18.02
N MET A 378 -3.08 5.61 -17.41
CA MET A 378 -2.02 6.35 -18.13
C MET A 378 -1.06 5.41 -18.90
N ALA A 379 -0.80 4.21 -18.38
CA ALA A 379 0.01 3.18 -19.03
C ALA A 379 -0.74 2.36 -20.10
N GLY A 380 -2.00 2.70 -20.41
CA GLY A 380 -2.77 2.11 -21.51
C GLY A 380 -3.57 0.85 -21.15
N PHE A 381 -3.77 0.55 -19.87
CA PHE A 381 -4.73 -0.51 -19.49
C PHE A 381 -6.15 -0.11 -19.85
N ARG A 382 -6.99 -1.09 -20.17
CA ARG A 382 -8.43 -0.88 -20.43
C ARG A 382 -9.33 -1.51 -19.38
N ASN A 383 -8.98 -2.71 -18.91
CA ASN A 383 -9.76 -3.44 -17.91
C ASN A 383 -8.87 -3.82 -16.73
N LEU A 384 -9.22 -3.39 -15.53
CA LEU A 384 -8.46 -3.68 -14.33
C LEU A 384 -9.32 -3.47 -13.08
N THR A 385 -9.09 -4.30 -12.06
CA THR A 385 -9.64 -4.07 -10.71
C THR A 385 -8.50 -4.07 -9.71
N VAL A 386 -8.45 -3.08 -8.83
CA VAL A 386 -7.55 -3.05 -7.68
C VAL A 386 -8.35 -3.30 -6.40
N LEU A 387 -8.02 -4.37 -5.70
CA LEU A 387 -8.54 -4.64 -4.36
C LEU A 387 -7.77 -3.86 -3.30
N THR A 388 -8.49 -3.09 -2.49
CA THR A 388 -7.92 -2.25 -1.42
C THR A 388 -7.62 -3.02 -0.12
N THR A 389 -8.15 -4.23 0.03
CA THR A 389 -8.09 -4.98 1.30
C THR A 389 -6.89 -5.90 1.42
N CYS A 390 -6.12 -6.05 0.34
CA CYS A 390 -4.96 -6.91 0.25
C CYS A 390 -3.76 -6.12 -0.27
N ARG A 391 -2.55 -6.54 0.13
CA ARG A 391 -1.33 -5.83 -0.22
C ARG A 391 -0.55 -6.47 -1.37
N ASP A 392 -0.40 -7.78 -1.33
CA ASP A 392 0.63 -8.48 -2.12
C ASP A 392 0.05 -9.31 -3.29
N VAL A 393 -1.21 -9.72 -3.19
CA VAL A 393 -1.94 -10.46 -4.23
C VAL A 393 -3.43 -10.13 -4.11
N ALA A 394 -4.10 -10.00 -5.24
CA ALA A 394 -5.55 -9.82 -5.28
C ALA A 394 -6.23 -11.10 -4.76
N GLN A 395 -6.88 -11.01 -3.61
CA GLN A 395 -7.69 -12.07 -3.02
C GLN A 395 -8.84 -11.40 -2.26
N ALA A 396 -10.06 -11.90 -2.45
CA ALA A 396 -11.21 -11.35 -1.76
C ALA A 396 -11.08 -11.50 -0.24
N THR A 397 -11.65 -10.55 0.48
CA THR A 397 -11.83 -10.60 1.93
C THR A 397 -13.31 -10.38 2.23
N PRO A 398 -14.18 -11.36 1.94
CA PRO A 398 -15.64 -11.17 1.94
C PRO A 398 -16.21 -10.73 3.30
N TYR A 399 -15.49 -10.96 4.39
CA TYR A 399 -15.86 -10.57 5.76
C TYR A 399 -15.39 -9.16 6.15
N ARG A 400 -14.98 -8.37 5.17
CA ARG A 400 -14.65 -6.94 5.31
C ARG A 400 -15.27 -6.22 4.12
N ALA A 401 -15.63 -4.96 4.29
CA ALA A 401 -16.04 -4.14 3.16
C ALA A 401 -14.87 -4.08 2.16
N MET A 402 -15.15 -4.30 0.88
CA MET A 402 -14.15 -4.31 -0.17
C MET A 402 -14.41 -3.16 -1.14
N PRO A 403 -13.82 -1.97 -0.89
CA PRO A 403 -13.72 -0.94 -1.91
C PRO A 403 -12.91 -1.46 -3.11
N LEU A 404 -13.48 -1.30 -4.30
CA LEU A 404 -12.92 -1.71 -5.58
C LEU A 404 -12.62 -0.47 -6.41
N MET A 405 -11.36 -0.31 -6.80
CA MET A 405 -10.95 0.69 -7.77
C MET A 405 -10.88 0.01 -9.13
N ARG A 406 -11.82 0.31 -10.02
CA ARG A 406 -11.99 -0.41 -11.28
C ARG A 406 -11.76 0.52 -12.47
N LEU A 407 -11.20 -0.05 -13.52
CA LEU A 407 -11.07 0.50 -14.84
C LEU A 407 -11.80 -0.46 -15.77
N GLU A 408 -12.84 0.01 -16.47
CA GLU A 408 -13.61 -0.80 -17.42
C GLU A 408 -13.68 -0.05 -18.73
N ASN A 409 -13.19 -0.67 -19.81
CA ASN A 409 -13.07 -0.04 -21.13
C ASN A 409 -12.32 1.31 -21.15
N GLY A 410 -11.49 1.59 -20.13
CA GLY A 410 -10.77 2.86 -19.95
C GLY A 410 -11.50 3.89 -19.06
N GLU A 411 -12.71 3.58 -18.61
CA GLU A 411 -13.49 4.41 -17.70
C GLU A 411 -13.25 4.02 -16.24
N LEU A 412 -13.13 5.05 -15.40
CA LEU A 412 -12.85 4.90 -13.98
C LEU A 412 -14.17 4.64 -13.24
N GLN A 413 -14.21 3.57 -12.48
CA GLN A 413 -15.36 3.19 -11.67
C GLN A 413 -14.92 2.83 -10.25
N GLU A 414 -15.81 3.07 -9.29
CA GLU A 414 -15.58 2.80 -7.87
C GLU A 414 -16.83 2.16 -7.28
N PHE A 415 -16.63 1.05 -6.56
CA PHE A 415 -17.71 0.31 -5.92
C PHE A 415 -17.26 -0.17 -4.55
N ILE A 416 -18.21 -0.46 -3.67
CA ILE A 416 -17.94 -1.13 -2.40
C ILE A 416 -18.78 -2.39 -2.35
N ILE A 417 -18.13 -3.54 -2.23
CA ILE A 417 -18.82 -4.78 -1.88
C ILE A 417 -18.97 -4.80 -0.35
N PRO A 418 -20.19 -4.91 0.19
CA PRO A 418 -20.41 -4.91 1.63
C PRO A 418 -19.81 -6.15 2.29
N SER A 419 -19.46 -6.04 3.58
CA SER A 419 -18.96 -7.18 4.36
C SER A 419 -20.07 -8.19 4.63
N LEU A 420 -19.77 -9.46 4.44
CA LEU A 420 -20.59 -10.57 4.91
C LEU A 420 -20.38 -10.80 6.41
N LYS A 421 -21.42 -11.35 7.07
CA LYS A 421 -21.29 -11.82 8.46
C LYS A 421 -20.36 -13.03 8.50
N LYS A 422 -19.37 -12.99 9.39
CA LYS A 422 -18.45 -14.11 9.58
C LYS A 422 -18.99 -15.06 10.64
N THR A 423 -19.27 -16.29 10.25
CA THR A 423 -19.52 -17.39 11.19
C THR A 423 -18.19 -17.87 11.76
N PRO A 424 -18.08 -18.19 13.07
CA PRO A 424 -16.86 -18.77 13.62
C PRO A 424 -16.48 -20.04 12.86
N ALA A 425 -15.29 -20.08 12.30
CA ALA A 425 -14.80 -21.25 11.59
C ALA A 425 -14.27 -22.28 12.58
N THR A 426 -14.76 -23.52 12.49
CA THR A 426 -14.14 -24.66 13.15
C THR A 426 -12.94 -25.06 12.31
N ARG A 427 -11.74 -24.58 12.63
CA ARG A 427 -10.55 -25.04 11.92
C ARG A 427 -10.32 -26.51 12.25
N ALA A 428 -10.21 -27.38 11.26
CA ALA A 428 -9.71 -28.74 11.47
C ALA A 428 -8.32 -28.65 12.14
N THR A 429 -8.24 -29.11 13.38
CA THR A 429 -7.01 -29.16 14.16
C THR A 429 -6.10 -30.24 13.55
N GLY A 430 -4.82 -29.91 13.33
CA GLY A 430 -3.79 -30.88 12.93
C GLY A 430 -3.32 -30.87 11.48
N LEU A 431 -4.02 -30.20 10.54
CA LEU A 431 -3.54 -30.08 9.15
C LEU A 431 -2.52 -28.97 8.97
N THR A 432 -1.46 -29.24 8.21
CA THR A 432 -0.58 -28.20 7.68
C THR A 432 -1.33 -27.29 6.72
N THR A 433 -0.74 -26.13 6.39
CA THR A 433 -1.35 -25.18 5.43
C THR A 433 -1.64 -25.84 4.06
N LEU A 434 -0.72 -26.67 3.57
CA LEU A 434 -0.86 -27.30 2.25
C LEU A 434 -1.88 -28.44 2.27
N GLU A 435 -1.86 -29.28 3.31
CA GLU A 435 -2.87 -30.34 3.49
C GLU A 435 -4.27 -29.76 3.63
N TYR A 436 -4.41 -28.66 4.38
CA TYR A 436 -5.69 -27.97 4.52
C TYR A 436 -6.16 -27.37 3.18
N LEU A 437 -5.26 -26.79 2.40
CA LEU A 437 -5.59 -26.29 1.06
C LEU A 437 -6.05 -27.42 0.14
N GLU A 438 -5.35 -28.55 0.15
CA GLU A 438 -5.70 -29.74 -0.62
C GLU A 438 -7.05 -30.33 -0.19
N ALA A 439 -7.28 -30.43 1.11
CA ALA A 439 -8.53 -30.97 1.67
C ALA A 439 -9.74 -30.12 1.28
N VAL A 440 -9.61 -28.78 1.31
CA VAL A 440 -10.65 -27.86 0.83
C VAL A 440 -10.89 -28.01 -0.67
N TRP A 441 -9.82 -28.14 -1.46
CA TRP A 441 -9.93 -28.35 -2.92
C TRP A 441 -10.69 -29.63 -3.26
N ARG A 442 -10.27 -30.77 -2.68
CA ARG A 442 -10.90 -32.08 -2.84
C ARG A 442 -12.29 -32.14 -2.20
N GLY A 443 -12.59 -31.23 -1.27
CA GLY A 443 -13.86 -31.18 -0.55
C GLY A 443 -13.99 -32.22 0.55
N THR A 444 -12.87 -32.79 1.01
CA THR A 444 -12.80 -33.63 2.22
C THR A 444 -12.92 -32.78 3.48
N GLU A 445 -12.48 -31.52 3.41
CA GLU A 445 -12.69 -30.51 4.44
C GLU A 445 -13.68 -29.46 3.95
N ARG A 446 -14.66 -29.10 4.79
CA ARG A 446 -15.69 -28.12 4.48
C ARG A 446 -15.56 -26.91 5.39
N ASP A 447 -14.91 -25.88 4.85
CA ASP A 447 -14.88 -24.57 5.48
C ASP A 447 -15.65 -23.57 4.60
N GLU A 448 -16.79 -23.11 5.11
CA GLU A 448 -17.65 -22.12 4.43
C GLU A 448 -16.97 -20.75 4.31
N THR A 449 -16.14 -20.38 5.30
CA THR A 449 -15.39 -19.12 5.31
C THR A 449 -14.37 -19.08 4.18
N VAL A 450 -13.65 -20.18 4.02
CA VAL A 450 -12.67 -20.36 2.94
C VAL A 450 -13.37 -20.49 1.59
N THR A 451 -14.45 -21.27 1.51
CA THR A 451 -15.24 -21.43 0.29
C THR A 451 -15.74 -20.08 -0.24
N THR A 452 -16.33 -19.27 0.62
CA THR A 452 -16.79 -17.91 0.27
C THR A 452 -15.63 -17.05 -0.20
N THR A 453 -14.46 -17.15 0.44
CA THR A 453 -13.25 -16.41 0.01
C THR A 453 -12.81 -16.80 -1.41
N ILE A 454 -12.84 -18.09 -1.75
CA ILE A 454 -12.49 -18.61 -3.07
C ILE A 454 -13.52 -18.17 -4.11
N GLN A 455 -14.82 -18.32 -3.81
CA GLN A 455 -15.92 -17.91 -4.68
C GLN A 455 -15.88 -16.40 -4.94
N SER A 456 -15.75 -15.57 -3.90
CA SER A 456 -15.63 -14.12 -4.05
C SER A 456 -14.40 -13.72 -4.88
N SER A 457 -13.26 -14.39 -4.68
CA SER A 457 -12.04 -14.10 -5.46
C SER A 457 -12.22 -14.47 -6.94
N THR A 458 -12.86 -15.59 -7.21
CA THR A 458 -13.22 -16.07 -8.56
C THR A 458 -14.21 -15.12 -9.23
N ALA A 459 -15.24 -14.69 -8.50
CA ALA A 459 -16.25 -13.74 -8.96
C ALA A 459 -15.63 -12.38 -9.32
N LEU A 460 -14.73 -11.87 -8.48
CA LEU A 460 -14.04 -10.61 -8.75
C LEU A 460 -13.19 -10.71 -10.03
N ALA A 461 -12.47 -11.82 -10.22
CA ALA A 461 -11.70 -12.05 -11.43
C ALA A 461 -12.59 -12.14 -12.69
N LEU A 462 -13.74 -12.82 -12.62
CA LEU A 462 -14.73 -12.86 -13.70
C LEU A 462 -15.27 -11.45 -14.02
N TYR A 463 -15.56 -10.67 -12.98
CA TYR A 463 -16.03 -9.29 -13.10
C TYR A 463 -14.95 -8.35 -13.68
N THR A 464 -13.68 -8.55 -13.31
CA THR A 464 -12.53 -7.83 -13.88
C THR A 464 -12.36 -8.12 -15.36
N MET A 465 -12.59 -9.36 -15.80
CA MET A 465 -12.56 -9.75 -17.21
C MET A 465 -13.80 -9.31 -18.01
N GLY A 466 -14.81 -8.70 -17.36
CA GLY A 466 -16.06 -8.31 -18.03
C GLY A 466 -16.89 -9.50 -18.52
N ARG A 467 -16.78 -10.68 -17.90
CA ARG A 467 -17.55 -11.87 -18.30
C ARG A 467 -19.02 -11.81 -17.93
N TYR A 468 -19.33 -11.01 -16.91
CA TYR A 468 -20.68 -10.79 -16.41
C TYR A 468 -20.89 -9.30 -16.15
N PRO A 469 -22.11 -8.79 -16.35
CA PRO A 469 -22.43 -7.36 -16.28
C PRO A 469 -22.37 -6.79 -14.87
N ASN A 470 -22.49 -7.62 -13.83
CA ASN A 470 -22.50 -7.16 -12.45
C ASN A 470 -21.87 -8.18 -11.49
N TRP A 471 -21.65 -7.72 -10.25
CA TRP A 471 -21.09 -8.52 -9.16
C TRP A 471 -21.93 -9.77 -8.85
N VAL A 472 -23.26 -9.65 -8.83
CA VAL A 472 -24.17 -10.74 -8.42
C VAL A 472 -24.08 -11.90 -9.39
N GLU A 473 -24.16 -11.63 -10.69
CA GLU A 473 -24.01 -12.65 -11.73
C GLU A 473 -22.61 -13.27 -11.74
N SER A 474 -21.58 -12.47 -11.52
CA SER A 474 -20.20 -12.95 -11.36
C SER A 474 -20.07 -13.91 -10.18
N TYR A 475 -20.74 -13.60 -9.06
CA TYR A 475 -20.75 -14.43 -7.87
C TYR A 475 -21.50 -15.75 -8.08
N ASN A 476 -22.69 -15.70 -8.66
CA ASN A 476 -23.48 -16.89 -9.00
C ASN A 476 -22.70 -17.83 -9.94
N ALA A 477 -22.00 -17.28 -10.93
CA ALA A 477 -21.12 -18.04 -11.81
C ALA A 477 -19.96 -18.69 -11.05
N ALA A 478 -19.30 -17.96 -10.14
CA ALA A 478 -18.24 -18.51 -9.30
C ALA A 478 -18.74 -19.63 -8.38
N GLU A 479 -19.96 -19.52 -7.84
CA GLU A 479 -20.58 -20.59 -7.07
C GLU A 479 -20.83 -21.84 -7.92
N PHE A 480 -21.35 -21.67 -9.13
CA PHE A 480 -21.57 -22.75 -10.09
C PHE A 480 -20.25 -23.46 -10.43
N LEU A 481 -19.19 -22.70 -10.75
CA LEU A 481 -17.85 -23.25 -11.01
C LEU A 481 -17.29 -24.02 -9.81
N TRP A 482 -17.47 -23.49 -8.59
CA TRP A 482 -17.01 -24.17 -7.38
C TRP A 482 -17.74 -25.50 -7.16
N LYS A 483 -19.07 -25.54 -7.36
CA LYS A 483 -19.88 -26.77 -7.21
C LYS A 483 -19.52 -27.81 -8.26
N GLY A 484 -19.29 -27.39 -9.50
CA GLY A 484 -18.93 -28.25 -10.63
C GLY A 484 -17.45 -28.64 -10.72
N ARG A 485 -16.61 -28.22 -9.76
CA ARG A 485 -15.18 -28.55 -9.79
C ARG A 485 -14.97 -30.06 -9.71
N GLN A 486 -14.09 -30.59 -10.56
CA GLN A 486 -13.65 -31.98 -10.42
C GLN A 486 -12.77 -32.12 -9.18
N LYS A 487 -13.23 -32.96 -8.25
CA LYS A 487 -12.49 -33.38 -7.06
C LYS A 487 -11.65 -34.58 -7.49
N PHE A 488 -10.33 -34.48 -7.37
CA PHE A 488 -9.42 -35.59 -7.71
C PHE A 488 -9.57 -36.77 -6.77
#